data_AF-A0A8I1HWY3-F1
#
_entry.id   AF-A0A8I1HWY3-F1
#
_cell.length_a   1.000
_cell.length_b   1.000
_cell.length_c   1.000
_cell.angle_alpha   90.00
_cell.angle_beta   90.00
_cell.angle_gamma   90.00
#
_symmetry.space_group_name_H-M   'P 1'
#
loop_
_entity.id
_entity.type
_entity.pdbx_description
1 polymer ?
#
loop_
_entity_poly.entity_id
_entity_poly.type
_entity_poly.pdbx_seq_one_letter_code
_entity_poly.pdbx_strand_id
1 'polypeptide(L)' 'MEDEALRTEVALFRFGVISELVASRLEPGELTELIYQKSEKHWNIPGSHRTRVSAPPSGAGCDSMSGAAASSVP' A
#
# COMPACT_ATOMS: atom_id res chain seq x y z
N MET A 1 -10.21 -11.95 -27.32
CA MET A 1 -10.60 -10.52 -27.15
C MET A 1 -10.91 -10.23 -25.69
N GLU A 2 -11.62 -11.13 -25.00
CA GLU A 2 -11.91 -11.05 -23.55
C GLU A 2 -10.66 -10.93 -22.66
N ASP A 3 -9.56 -11.63 -23.00
CA ASP A 3 -8.30 -11.54 -22.24
C ASP A 3 -7.67 -10.14 -22.23
N GLU A 4 -7.90 -9.33 -23.27
CA GLU A 4 -7.39 -7.95 -23.33
C GLU A 4 -8.23 -7.03 -22.44
N ALA A 5 -9.54 -7.24 -22.43
CA ALA A 5 -10.44 -6.50 -21.55
C ALA A 5 -10.13 -6.79 -20.07
N LEU A 6 -9.95 -8.07 -19.70
CA LEU A 6 -9.58 -8.44 -18.33
C LEU A 6 -8.21 -7.87 -17.95
N ARG A 7 -7.21 -7.93 -18.84
CA ARG A 7 -5.88 -7.34 -18.59
C ARG A 7 -5.97 -5.82 -18.37
N THR A 8 -6.79 -5.13 -19.15
CA THR A 8 -7.05 -3.70 -18.99
C THR A 8 -7.72 -3.40 -17.65
N GLU A 9 -8.74 -4.20 -17.27
CA GLU A 9 -9.44 -4.04 -16.00
C GLU A 9 -8.52 -4.28 -14.80
N VAL A 10 -7.68 -5.32 -14.86
CA VAL A 10 -6.66 -5.60 -13.86
C VAL A 10 -5.64 -4.45 -13.77
N ALA A 11 -5.23 -3.87 -14.90
CA ALA A 11 -4.30 -2.75 -14.91
C ALA A 11 -4.91 -1.50 -14.25
N LEU A 12 -6.16 -1.17 -14.58
CA LEU A 12 -6.89 -0.05 -13.98
C LEU A 12 -7.10 -0.27 -12.48
N PHE A 13 -7.50 -1.48 -12.07
CA PHE A 13 -7.64 -1.84 -10.67
C PHE A 13 -6.31 -1.66 -9.90
N ARG A 14 -5.22 -2.24 -10.41
CA ARG A 14 -3.90 -2.14 -9.78
C ARG A 14 -3.47 -0.69 -9.65
N PHE A 15 -3.63 0.10 -10.72
CA PHE A 15 -3.30 1.52 -10.70
C PHE A 15 -4.13 2.27 -9.65
N GLY A 16 -5.45 2.06 -9.60
CA GLY A 16 -6.31 2.68 -8.58
C GLY A 16 -5.95 2.30 -7.15
N VAL A 17 -5.43 1.09 -6.92
CA VAL A 17 -4.97 0.65 -5.59
C VAL A 17 -3.64 1.34 -5.22
N ILE A 18 -2.65 1.34 -6.13
CA ILE A 18 -1.27 1.74 -5.80
C ILE A 18 -0.89 3.17 -6.17
N SER A 19 -1.71 3.90 -6.94
CA SER A 19 -1.33 5.23 -7.47
C SER A 19 -0.90 6.19 -6.37
N GLU A 20 -1.66 6.23 -5.26
CA GLU A 20 -1.37 7.06 -4.10
C GLU A 20 -0.09 6.64 -3.37
N LEU A 21 0.24 5.34 -3.37
CA LEU A 21 1.46 4.81 -2.76
C LEU A 21 2.72 5.26 -3.53
N VAL A 22 2.61 5.48 -4.83
CA VAL A 22 3.76 5.74 -5.72
C VAL A 22 3.85 7.18 -6.23
N ALA A 23 2.74 7.92 -6.25
CA ALA A 23 2.68 9.28 -6.78
C ALA A 23 2.95 10.36 -5.72
N SER A 24 2.83 10.01 -4.43
CA SER A 24 2.99 10.94 -3.31
C SER A 24 4.35 10.77 -2.66
N ARG A 25 4.92 11.89 -2.15
CA ARG A 25 6.01 11.82 -1.18
C ARG A 25 5.38 11.52 0.17
N LEU A 26 5.72 10.37 0.74
CA LEU A 26 5.19 9.89 2.01
C LEU A 26 6.26 10.04 3.09
N GLU A 27 5.84 10.51 4.26
CA GLU A 27 6.68 10.58 5.46
C GLU A 27 6.89 9.18 6.05
N PRO A 28 7.91 9.01 6.92
CA PRO A 28 8.13 7.74 7.60
C PRO A 28 6.86 7.25 8.32
N GLY A 29 6.43 6.03 8.01
CA GLY A 29 5.23 5.42 8.58
C GLY A 29 3.94 5.60 7.76
N GLU A 30 3.82 6.68 6.97
CA GLU A 30 2.61 6.94 6.17
C GLU A 30 2.38 5.88 5.10
N LEU A 31 3.46 5.36 4.49
CA LEU A 31 3.36 4.24 3.53
C LEU A 31 2.70 3.02 4.16
N THR A 32 3.13 2.66 5.37
CA THR A 32 2.61 1.51 6.10
C THR A 32 1.14 1.72 6.46
N GLU A 33 0.80 2.90 6.98
CA GLU A 33 -0.58 3.25 7.30
C GLU A 33 -1.48 3.17 6.06
N LEU A 34 -1.05 3.75 4.95
CA LEU A 34 -1.80 3.76 3.70
C LEU A 34 -1.98 2.35 3.13
N ILE A 35 -0.97 1.48 3.23
CA ILE A 35 -1.10 0.06 2.85
C ILE A 35 -2.18 -0.63 3.69
N TYR A 36 -2.18 -0.43 5.02
CA TYR A 36 -3.21 -1.01 5.89
C TYR A 36 -4.59 -0.47 5.54
N GLN A 37 -4.76 0.84 5.40
CA GLN A 37 -6.01 1.47 4.99
C GLN A 37 -6.53 0.91 3.65
N LYS A 38 -5.66 0.70 2.66
CA LYS A 38 -6.04 0.08 1.37
C LYS A 38 -6.43 -1.39 1.53
N SER A 39 -5.76 -2.15 2.41
CA SER A 39 -6.06 -3.56 2.68
C SER A 39 -7.36 -3.80 3.46
N GLU A 40 -7.81 -2.80 4.23
CA GLU A 40 -9.07 -2.85 4.99
C GLU A 40 -10.31 -2.58 4.14
N LYS A 41 -10.14 -1.88 3.01
CA LYS A 41 -11.23 -1.62 2.07
C LYS A 41 -11.70 -2.89 1.38
N HIS A 42 -13.00 -2.93 1.11
CA HIS A 42 -13.60 -3.88 0.19
C HIS A 42 -13.41 -3.42 -1.25
N TRP A 43 -12.94 -4.33 -2.10
CA TRP A 43 -12.64 -4.11 -3.50
C TRP A 43 -13.42 -5.08 -4.36
N ASN A 44 -13.82 -4.65 -5.55
CA ASN A 44 -14.17 -5.56 -6.63
C ASN A 44 -12.87 -5.89 -7.38
N ILE A 45 -12.33 -7.09 -7.19
CA ILE A 45 -11.05 -7.50 -7.77
C ILE A 45 -11.32 -8.23 -9.09
N PRO A 46 -10.91 -7.69 -10.25
CA PRO A 46 -11.20 -8.30 -11.55
C PRO A 46 -10.66 -9.73 -11.64
N GLY A 47 -11.50 -10.64 -12.13
CA GLY A 47 -11.14 -12.06 -12.30
C GLY A 47 -10.92 -12.84 -11.00
N SER A 48 -11.38 -12.34 -9.85
CA SER A 48 -11.14 -12.95 -8.54
C SER A 48 -12.39 -12.89 -7.65
N HIS A 49 -12.60 -13.93 -6.84
CA HIS A 49 -13.64 -13.93 -5.79
C HIS A 49 -13.20 -13.20 -4.50
N ARG A 50 -11.93 -12.82 -4.39
CA ARG A 50 -11.44 -12.04 -3.26
C ARG A 50 -12.01 -10.64 -3.30
N THR A 51 -12.32 -10.12 -2.12
CA THR A 51 -12.82 -8.75 -1.93
C THR A 51 -11.83 -7.83 -1.25
N ARG A 52 -10.62 -8.33 -0.92
CA ARG A 52 -9.59 -7.55 -0.18
C ARG A 52 -8.19 -7.85 -0.70
N VAL A 53 -7.36 -6.80 -0.75
CA VAL A 53 -5.92 -6.89 -1.00
C VAL A 53 -5.20 -7.22 0.31
N SER A 54 -4.16 -8.04 0.25
CA SER A 54 -3.43 -8.46 1.45
C SER A 54 -2.51 -7.35 1.94
N ALA A 55 -2.48 -7.11 3.24
CA ALA A 55 -1.42 -6.34 3.90
C ALA A 55 -0.15 -7.20 4.04
N PRO A 56 1.04 -6.58 4.14
CA PRO A 56 2.24 -7.26 4.61
C PRO A 56 2.02 -7.81 6.03
N PRO A 57 2.73 -8.88 6.42
CA PRO A 57 2.63 -9.41 7.77
C PRO A 57 3.00 -8.34 8.80
N SER A 58 2.17 -8.19 9.83
CA SER A 58 2.42 -7.29 10.96
C SER A 58 3.73 -7.71 11.65
N GLY A 59 4.79 -6.94 11.45
CA GLY A 59 6.16 -7.28 11.88
C GLY A 59 7.21 -7.16 10.77
N ALA A 60 6.81 -7.03 9.50
CA ALA A 60 7.68 -6.55 8.42
C ALA A 60 7.73 -5.01 8.43
N GLY A 61 7.97 -4.43 9.60
CA GLY A 61 8.30 -3.01 9.71
C GLY A 61 9.73 -2.82 9.24
N CYS A 62 9.94 -1.89 8.31
CA CYS A 62 11.18 -1.14 8.24
C CYS A 62 11.31 -0.28 9.52
N ASP A 63 11.49 -0.94 10.66
CA ASP A 63 11.92 -0.32 11.91
C ASP A 63 13.40 0.01 11.74
N SER A 64 13.69 1.09 11.01
CA SER A 64 15.02 1.65 10.93
C SER A 64 14.94 3.17 10.95
N MET A 65 15.32 3.68 12.12
CA MET A 65 15.68 5.06 12.46
C MET A 65 14.56 6.00 12.90
N SER A 66 14.03 5.74 14.09
CA SER A 66 13.80 6.84 15.04
C SER A 66 15.11 7.07 15.81
N GLY A 67 15.93 8.00 15.31
CA GLY A 67 17.13 8.46 16.00
C GLY A 67 16.73 9.33 17.18
N ALA A 68 16.78 8.78 18.39
CA ALA A 68 16.79 9.54 19.62
C ALA A 68 18.23 9.76 20.11
N ALA A 69 18.46 10.97 20.61
CA ALA A 69 19.55 11.45 21.47
C ALA A 69 20.85 11.98 20.81
N ALA A 70 20.98 13.30 20.82
CA ALA A 70 22.11 14.05 21.41
C ALA A 70 21.72 15.54 21.33
N SER A 71 21.92 16.41 22.29
CA SER A 71 22.46 16.38 23.64
C SER A 71 22.14 17.78 24.18
N SER A 72 21.50 17.87 25.35
CA SER A 72 21.47 19.14 26.08
C SER A 72 22.84 19.32 26.71
N VAL A 73 23.54 20.40 26.36
CA VAL A 73 24.72 20.85 27.10
C VAL A 73 24.84 22.37 26.92
N PRO A 74 25.35 23.09 27.93
CA PRO A 74 24.87 23.23 29.30
C PRO A 74 24.11 24.55 29.52
#